data_AF-A0A1S3ZIZ3-F1
#
_entry.id   AF-A0A1S3ZIZ3-F1
#
_cell.length_a   1.000
_cell.length_b   1.000
_cell.length_c   1.000
_cell.angle_alpha   90.00
_cell.angle_beta   90.00
_cell.angle_gamma   90.00
#
_symmetry.space_group_name_H-M   'P 1'
#
loop_
_entity.id
_entity.type
_entity.pdbx_description
1 polymer ?
#
loop_
_entity_poly.entity_id
_entity_poly.type
_entity_poly.pdbx_seq_one_letter_code
_entity_poly.pdbx_strand_id
1 'polypeptide(L)'
;MPHHWDRREDTRLKLAHFRRHKRKVVKKVPGKSVTYPYHKPEENHPPGKDTTKRISNVIGKAVNYAKSAKPKKPLPYIPTITNYTKLWWVPNVVVAHEKEGIEAVHIATGRTVCKLHLLEGGLHADINGDGVLDHVQVVGANGAEQTVVSGSMEVLRPCWAVATSGVPVREQLFNASICRHSPFNLFQHGEFSRGFGHTFDATSLEVATPILIPRNDGHRHRKGSHGDVIFLTNRGEVTSYSPGLHGHGALWNWQILTGATWSNLPSPAGMMEAGTVVPTLKAFPLRVHDSQELILAAGDQEAVVLSPGGSLLTTIDLPAPPTHALVSEDFSNDGLTDLIFVTSSGVYGFVQTRQPGALFFSTLVGCLIIVMGVLFVSQYLNSTKGKPRATYGQW
;
A
#
# COMPACT_ATOMS: atom_id res chain seq x y z
N MET A 1 0.86 -6.43 7.49
CA MET A 1 2.07 -5.58 7.44
C MET A 1 2.31 -5.23 5.98
N PRO A 2 2.81 -4.02 5.66
CA PRO A 2 3.42 -3.03 6.57
C PRO A 2 2.43 -2.38 7.55
N HIS A 3 2.94 -1.88 8.67
CA HIS A 3 2.25 -1.00 9.62
C HIS A 3 3.15 0.21 9.89
N HIS A 4 2.60 1.40 9.70
CA HIS A 4 3.18 2.66 10.11
C HIS A 4 2.08 3.40 10.87
N TRP A 5 2.47 4.13 11.90
CA TRP A 5 1.59 5.02 12.62
C TRP A 5 2.42 6.21 13.09
N ASP A 6 2.16 7.36 12.50
CA ASP A 6 2.71 8.66 12.89
C ASP A 6 1.61 9.50 13.55
N ARG A 7 0.38 9.37 13.03
CA ARG A 7 -0.73 10.26 13.37
C ARG A 7 -2.03 9.50 13.55
N ARG A 8 -3.01 10.19 14.15
CA ARG A 8 -4.34 9.61 14.39
C ARG A 8 -5.03 9.18 13.10
N GLU A 9 -4.77 9.87 11.99
CA GLU A 9 -5.36 9.57 10.69
C GLU A 9 -4.81 8.27 10.07
N ASP A 10 -3.66 7.79 10.54
CA ASP A 10 -3.08 6.50 10.10
C ASP A 10 -3.80 5.29 10.71
N THR A 11 -4.70 5.53 11.67
CA THR A 11 -5.50 4.46 12.27
C THR A 11 -6.39 3.82 11.21
N ARG A 12 -6.20 2.51 11.01
CA ARG A 12 -6.90 1.75 9.96
C ARG A 12 -7.65 0.57 10.55
N LEU A 13 -8.95 0.52 10.27
CA LEU A 13 -9.81 -0.60 10.62
C LEU A 13 -10.03 -1.50 9.40
N LYS A 14 -9.79 -2.80 9.54
CA LYS A 14 -10.00 -3.80 8.49
C LYS A 14 -10.89 -4.93 8.97
N LEU A 15 -11.90 -5.27 8.19
CA LEU A 15 -12.65 -6.50 8.42
C LEU A 15 -11.83 -7.71 8.00
N ALA A 16 -11.78 -8.74 8.86
CA ALA A 16 -11.11 -10.00 8.56
C ALA A 16 -11.88 -11.20 9.13
N HIS A 17 -11.51 -12.39 8.66
CA HIS A 17 -12.07 -13.64 9.14
C HIS A 17 -10.98 -14.55 9.73
N PHE A 18 -11.05 -14.78 11.03
CA PHE A 18 -10.12 -15.61 11.78
C PHE A 18 -10.73 -17.00 11.98
N ARG A 19 -9.98 -18.03 11.57
CA ARG A 19 -10.35 -19.43 11.84
C ARG A 19 -9.70 -19.87 13.13
N ARG A 20 -10.51 -20.36 14.08
CA ARG A 20 -9.99 -21.04 15.25
C ARG A 20 -9.26 -22.31 14.81
N HIS A 21 -7.94 -22.30 14.87
CA HIS A 21 -7.17 -23.52 14.69
C HIS A 21 -7.55 -24.52 15.79
N LYS A 22 -7.82 -25.77 15.41
CA LYS A 22 -7.93 -26.86 16.38
C LYS A 22 -6.56 -26.98 17.05
N ARG A 23 -6.44 -26.53 18.31
CA ARG A 23 -5.25 -26.83 19.11
C ARG A 23 -5.04 -28.34 19.02
N LYS A 24 -3.85 -28.79 18.62
CA LYS A 24 -3.45 -30.19 18.86
C LYS A 24 -3.69 -30.42 20.35
N VAL A 25 -4.59 -31.33 20.67
CA VAL A 25 -4.82 -31.74 22.05
C VAL A 25 -3.50 -32.35 22.50
N VAL A 26 -2.70 -31.60 23.25
CA VAL A 26 -1.63 -32.18 24.05
C VAL A 26 -2.32 -33.26 24.86
N LYS A 27 -1.90 -34.53 24.69
CA LYS A 27 -2.54 -35.69 25.31
C LYS A 27 -2.82 -35.38 26.77
N LYS A 28 -4.09 -35.11 27.10
CA LYS A 28 -4.52 -35.03 28.49
C LYS A 28 -4.29 -36.42 29.06
N VAL A 29 -3.45 -36.52 30.07
CA VAL A 29 -3.36 -37.68 30.95
C VAL A 29 -4.80 -37.96 31.44
N PRO A 30 -5.29 -39.20 31.38
CA PRO A 30 -6.70 -39.51 31.62
C PRO A 30 -7.05 -39.31 33.10
N GLY A 31 -7.53 -38.11 33.44
CA GLY A 31 -8.23 -37.82 34.68
C GLY A 31 -9.72 -38.08 34.51
N LYS A 32 -10.30 -38.90 35.40
CA LYS A 32 -11.69 -39.37 35.42
C LYS A 32 -12.72 -38.30 35.02
N SER A 33 -13.61 -38.66 34.10
CA SER A 33 -14.77 -37.86 33.71
C SER A 33 -15.80 -37.83 34.85
N VAL A 34 -16.06 -36.64 35.40
CA VAL A 34 -17.25 -36.38 36.22
C VAL A 34 -18.35 -35.89 35.27
N THR A 35 -19.36 -36.73 35.10
CA THR A 35 -20.56 -36.46 34.31
C THR A 35 -21.48 -35.55 35.13
N TYR A 36 -21.77 -34.34 34.64
CA TYR A 36 -22.89 -33.54 35.15
C TYR A 36 -24.07 -33.64 34.17
N PRO A 37 -25.32 -33.86 34.64
CA PRO A 37 -26.47 -34.00 33.78
C PRO A 37 -27.07 -32.63 33.50
N TYR A 38 -27.10 -32.19 32.24
CA TYR A 38 -28.02 -31.15 31.80
C TYR A 38 -28.66 -31.53 30.48
N HIS A 39 -29.99 -31.54 30.50
CA HIS A 39 -30.93 -31.90 29.45
C HIS A 39 -30.70 -31.13 28.15
N LYS A 40 -30.72 -31.87 27.04
CA LYS A 40 -30.96 -31.35 25.68
C LYS A 40 -32.45 -31.59 25.38
N PRO A 41 -33.24 -30.62 24.89
CA PRO A 41 -34.62 -30.90 24.53
C PRO A 41 -34.67 -31.69 23.22
N GLU A 42 -35.55 -32.69 23.21
CA GLU A 42 -35.97 -33.48 22.05
C GLU A 42 -36.70 -32.60 21.02
N GLU A 43 -36.40 -32.82 19.74
CA GLU A 43 -37.11 -32.21 18.61
C GLU A 43 -38.41 -32.98 18.36
N ASN A 44 -39.54 -32.32 18.59
CA ASN A 44 -40.88 -32.84 18.37
C ASN A 44 -41.13 -33.21 16.90
N HIS A 45 -41.46 -34.48 16.65
CA HIS A 45 -42.17 -34.90 15.44
C HIS A 45 -43.66 -34.58 15.58
N PRO A 46 -44.31 -33.93 14.59
CA PRO A 46 -45.77 -33.79 14.60
C PRO A 46 -46.45 -35.12 14.23
N PRO A 47 -47.54 -35.53 14.92
CA PRO A 47 -48.22 -36.79 14.68
C PRO A 47 -49.22 -36.69 13.52
N GLY A 48 -49.43 -37.81 12.82
CA GLY A 48 -50.51 -37.98 11.85
C GLY A 48 -50.11 -37.81 10.39
N LYS A 49 -49.55 -38.86 9.77
CA LYS A 49 -49.52 -38.98 8.32
C LYS A 49 -49.60 -40.44 7.89
N ASP A 50 -50.82 -40.88 7.59
CA ASP A 50 -51.09 -42.21 7.02
C ASP A 50 -50.31 -42.41 5.71
N THR A 51 -49.59 -43.52 5.64
CA THR A 51 -48.60 -43.84 4.60
C THR A 51 -49.18 -44.53 3.36
N THR A 52 -50.50 -44.58 3.19
CA THR A 52 -51.14 -45.47 2.20
C THR A 52 -51.50 -44.86 0.85
N LYS A 53 -51.13 -43.60 0.54
CA LYS A 53 -51.38 -43.01 -0.79
C LYS A 53 -50.13 -42.31 -1.35
N ARG A 54 -49.19 -43.09 -1.89
CA ARG A 54 -47.95 -42.58 -2.52
C ARG A 54 -48.18 -41.84 -3.84
N ILE A 55 -49.26 -42.14 -4.58
CA ILE A 55 -49.45 -41.63 -5.95
C ILE A 55 -50.10 -40.23 -5.97
N SER A 56 -50.98 -39.91 -5.03
CA SER A 56 -51.62 -38.58 -4.94
C SER A 56 -50.64 -37.47 -4.50
N ASN A 57 -49.60 -37.81 -3.73
CA ASN A 57 -48.59 -36.84 -3.27
C ASN A 57 -47.63 -36.39 -4.38
N VAL A 58 -47.44 -37.19 -5.43
CA VAL A 58 -46.55 -36.84 -6.54
C VAL A 58 -47.24 -35.88 -7.50
N ILE A 59 -48.52 -36.09 -7.79
CA ILE A 59 -49.32 -35.22 -8.66
C ILE A 59 -49.57 -33.86 -7.97
N GLY A 60 -49.84 -33.85 -6.65
CA GLY A 60 -49.99 -32.61 -5.88
C GLY A 60 -48.71 -31.76 -5.81
N LYS A 61 -47.52 -32.39 -5.79
CA LYS A 61 -46.24 -31.67 -5.82
C LYS A 61 -45.97 -31.04 -7.19
N ALA A 62 -46.31 -31.71 -8.29
CA ALA A 62 -46.12 -31.19 -9.64
C ALA A 62 -47.02 -29.98 -9.93
N VAL A 63 -48.28 -30.01 -9.46
CA VAL A 63 -49.23 -28.88 -9.62
C VAL A 63 -48.80 -27.66 -8.79
N ASN A 64 -48.20 -27.87 -7.61
CA ASN A 64 -47.66 -26.77 -6.81
C ASN A 64 -46.36 -26.19 -7.39
N TYR A 65 -45.54 -27.01 -8.05
CA TYR A 65 -44.34 -26.53 -8.76
C TYR A 65 -44.71 -25.69 -9.99
N ALA A 66 -45.74 -26.10 -10.74
CA ALA A 66 -46.25 -25.36 -11.90
C ALA A 66 -46.92 -24.02 -11.53
N LYS A 67 -47.59 -23.94 -10.36
CA LYS A 67 -48.20 -22.69 -9.86
C LYS A 67 -47.21 -21.70 -9.24
N SER A 68 -45.98 -22.12 -8.93
CA SER A 68 -44.97 -21.28 -8.24
C SER A 68 -43.98 -20.58 -9.18
N ALA A 69 -44.19 -20.60 -10.50
CA ALA A 69 -43.35 -19.94 -11.50
C ALA A 69 -43.53 -18.40 -11.51
N LYS A 70 -43.43 -17.75 -10.35
CA LYS A 70 -43.09 -16.33 -10.26
C LYS A 70 -41.59 -16.24 -9.97
N PRO A 71 -40.79 -15.57 -10.82
CA PRO A 71 -39.36 -15.38 -10.55
C PRO A 71 -39.22 -14.46 -9.34
N LYS A 72 -39.09 -15.03 -8.15
CA LYS A 72 -38.62 -14.28 -6.98
C LYS A 72 -37.15 -13.99 -7.24
N LYS A 73 -36.84 -12.74 -7.61
CA LYS A 73 -35.47 -12.23 -7.55
C LYS A 73 -34.94 -12.58 -6.15
N PRO A 74 -33.82 -13.30 -6.00
CA PRO A 74 -33.28 -13.61 -4.69
C PRO A 74 -32.97 -12.28 -4.01
N LEU A 75 -33.67 -11.99 -2.91
CA LEU A 75 -33.27 -10.91 -2.02
C LEU A 75 -31.83 -11.21 -1.58
N PRO A 76 -30.91 -10.23 -1.60
CA PRO A 76 -29.57 -10.44 -1.10
C PRO A 76 -29.66 -10.83 0.37
N TYR A 77 -29.35 -12.09 0.69
CA TYR A 77 -29.27 -12.56 2.06
C TYR A 77 -28.05 -11.91 2.71
N ILE A 78 -28.29 -10.93 3.57
CA ILE A 78 -27.25 -10.31 4.41
C ILE A 78 -27.22 -11.10 5.71
N PRO A 79 -26.19 -11.92 5.99
CA PRO A 79 -26.13 -12.69 7.22
C PRO A 79 -25.96 -11.74 8.42
N THR A 80 -26.82 -11.84 9.42
CA THR A 80 -26.61 -11.20 10.71
C THR A 80 -25.41 -11.84 11.40
N ILE A 81 -24.35 -11.06 11.65
CA ILE A 81 -23.14 -11.53 12.32
C ILE A 81 -23.48 -11.77 13.79
N THR A 82 -23.36 -13.01 14.24
CA THR A 82 -23.57 -13.42 15.64
C THR A 82 -22.35 -14.19 16.13
N ASN A 83 -22.25 -14.47 17.42
CA ASN A 83 -21.14 -15.25 17.98
C ASN A 83 -21.04 -16.69 17.38
N TYR A 84 -22.09 -17.18 16.73
CA TYR A 84 -22.15 -18.53 16.17
C TYR A 84 -22.02 -18.57 14.65
N THR A 85 -21.82 -17.44 13.96
CA THR A 85 -21.63 -17.44 12.51
C THR A 85 -20.36 -18.18 12.12
N LYS A 86 -20.52 -19.29 11.39
CA LYS A 86 -19.42 -20.15 10.89
C LYS A 86 -19.16 -19.98 9.39
N LEU A 87 -19.77 -18.99 8.74
CA LEU A 87 -19.62 -18.75 7.31
C LEU A 87 -18.24 -18.15 7.04
N TRP A 88 -17.43 -18.86 6.27
CA TRP A 88 -16.02 -18.51 6.07
C TRP A 88 -15.79 -17.19 5.32
N TRP A 89 -16.79 -16.72 4.57
CA TRP A 89 -16.74 -15.47 3.81
C TRP A 89 -17.28 -14.27 4.61
N VAL A 90 -17.81 -14.50 5.81
CA VAL A 90 -18.32 -13.43 6.67
C VAL A 90 -17.21 -13.03 7.65
N PRO A 91 -16.83 -11.76 7.74
CA PRO A 91 -15.83 -11.33 8.71
C PRO A 91 -16.33 -11.57 10.14
N ASN A 92 -15.43 -11.98 11.03
CA ASN A 92 -15.73 -12.18 12.45
C ASN A 92 -14.88 -11.30 13.37
N VAL A 93 -13.90 -10.59 12.83
CA VAL A 93 -13.05 -9.67 13.56
C VAL A 93 -12.86 -8.35 12.81
N VAL A 94 -12.69 -7.28 13.56
CA VAL A 94 -12.10 -6.02 13.10
C VAL A 94 -10.64 -6.03 13.54
N VAL A 95 -9.72 -5.87 12.59
CA VAL A 95 -8.30 -5.65 12.84
C VAL A 95 -8.07 -4.15 12.84
N ALA A 96 -7.79 -3.59 14.02
CA ALA A 96 -7.43 -2.21 14.23
C ALA A 96 -5.91 -2.06 14.19
N HIS A 97 -5.43 -1.21 13.30
CA HIS A 97 -4.06 -0.71 13.30
C HIS A 97 -4.08 0.63 14.03
N GLU A 98 -3.41 0.69 15.18
CA GLU A 98 -3.42 1.81 16.12
C GLU A 98 -1.98 2.25 16.44
N LYS A 99 -1.86 3.34 17.20
CA LYS A 99 -0.59 3.87 17.70
C LYS A 99 0.27 2.84 18.41
N GLU A 100 -0.35 2.07 19.29
CA GLU A 100 0.33 1.08 20.13
C GLU A 100 0.52 -0.28 19.44
N GLY A 101 0.15 -0.39 18.16
CA GLY A 101 0.28 -1.60 17.36
C GLY A 101 -1.04 -2.12 16.79
N ILE A 102 -1.23 -3.43 16.79
CA ILE A 102 -2.35 -4.08 16.07
C ILE A 102 -3.21 -4.88 17.03
N GLU A 103 -4.51 -4.63 17.00
CA GLU A 103 -5.50 -5.34 17.80
C GLU A 103 -6.55 -6.01 16.91
N ALA A 104 -6.87 -7.28 17.19
CA ALA A 104 -7.99 -7.96 16.57
C ALA A 104 -9.15 -8.06 17.57
N VAL A 105 -10.27 -7.42 17.26
CA VAL A 105 -11.48 -7.37 18.10
C VAL A 105 -12.60 -8.18 17.47
N HIS A 106 -13.20 -9.10 18.22
CA HIS A 106 -14.30 -9.93 17.74
C HIS A 106 -15.58 -9.12 17.57
N ILE A 107 -16.14 -9.10 16.35
CA ILE A 107 -17.26 -8.22 15.96
C ILE A 107 -18.49 -8.43 16.85
N ALA A 108 -18.86 -9.70 17.10
CA ALA A 108 -20.10 -10.00 17.80
C ALA A 108 -20.02 -9.80 19.32
N THR A 109 -18.82 -9.83 19.92
CA THR A 109 -18.67 -9.76 21.39
C THR A 109 -17.91 -8.53 21.87
N GLY A 110 -17.28 -7.76 20.97
CA GLY A 110 -16.39 -6.65 21.33
C GLY A 110 -15.13 -7.06 22.09
N ARG A 111 -14.82 -8.36 22.17
CA ARG A 111 -13.67 -8.87 22.94
C ARG A 111 -12.43 -8.93 22.06
N THR A 112 -11.31 -8.49 22.59
CA THR A 112 -9.98 -8.66 21.99
C THR A 112 -9.67 -10.15 21.85
N VAL A 113 -9.34 -10.56 20.62
CA VAL A 113 -8.90 -11.92 20.27
C VAL A 113 -7.40 -12.05 20.46
N CYS A 114 -6.65 -11.05 20.00
CA CYS A 114 -5.21 -10.92 20.16
C CYS A 114 -4.78 -9.46 19.94
N LYS A 115 -3.70 -9.05 20.60
CA LYS A 115 -3.04 -7.75 20.42
C LYS A 115 -1.55 -7.98 20.21
N LEU A 116 -0.96 -7.21 19.31
CA LEU A 116 0.48 -7.13 19.06
C LEU A 116 0.90 -5.69 19.39
N HIS A 117 1.70 -5.54 20.42
CA HIS A 117 2.26 -4.23 20.79
C HIS A 117 3.43 -3.89 19.88
N LEU A 118 3.41 -2.69 19.32
CA LEU A 118 4.46 -2.16 18.44
C LEU A 118 4.90 -0.80 18.98
N LEU A 119 6.18 -0.51 18.81
CA LEU A 119 6.72 0.81 19.16
C LEU A 119 6.11 1.87 18.25
N GLU A 120 5.83 3.03 18.82
CA GLU A 120 5.28 4.18 18.11
C GLU A 120 6.32 4.78 17.15
N GLY A 121 5.85 5.28 16.01
CA GLY A 121 6.69 5.85 14.97
C GLY A 121 7.41 4.79 14.13
N GLY A 122 7.95 5.23 12.99
CA GLY A 122 8.69 4.36 12.08
C GLY A 122 7.82 3.37 11.30
N LEU A 123 8.49 2.37 10.72
CA LEU A 123 7.90 1.37 9.84
C LEU A 123 8.06 -0.03 10.43
N HIS A 124 6.96 -0.76 10.58
CA HIS A 124 6.94 -2.17 10.94
C HIS A 124 6.58 -3.04 9.73
N ALA A 125 7.56 -3.76 9.20
CA ALA A 125 7.39 -4.62 8.03
C ALA A 125 8.46 -5.71 8.00
N ASP A 126 8.25 -6.76 7.22
CA ASP A 126 9.27 -7.77 6.92
C ASP A 126 10.11 -7.23 5.75
N ILE A 127 11.23 -6.57 6.01
CA ILE A 127 11.98 -5.84 4.97
C ILE A 127 12.94 -6.76 4.22
N ASN A 128 13.45 -7.81 4.86
CA ASN A 128 14.39 -8.77 4.27
C ASN A 128 13.70 -9.99 3.63
N GLY A 129 12.43 -10.26 3.94
CA GLY A 129 11.64 -11.36 3.39
C GLY A 129 11.74 -12.68 4.17
N ASP A 130 12.26 -12.68 5.40
CA ASP A 130 12.45 -13.89 6.20
C ASP A 130 11.20 -14.32 7.00
N GLY A 131 10.14 -13.51 6.97
CA GLY A 131 8.88 -13.75 7.67
C GLY A 131 8.87 -13.31 9.13
N VAL A 132 9.93 -12.69 9.62
CA VAL A 132 10.03 -12.01 10.91
C VAL A 132 9.59 -10.55 10.73
N LEU A 133 9.07 -9.95 11.80
CA LEU A 133 8.66 -8.55 11.77
C LEU A 133 9.86 -7.67 12.10
N ASP A 134 10.18 -6.75 11.22
CA ASP A 134 11.25 -5.77 11.40
C ASP A 134 10.66 -4.40 11.73
N HIS A 135 11.48 -3.57 12.39
CA HIS A 135 11.18 -2.20 12.75
C HIS A 135 12.28 -1.28 12.22
N VAL A 136 11.90 -0.32 11.39
CA VAL A 136 12.76 0.75 10.91
C VAL A 136 12.41 2.04 11.64
N GLN A 137 13.39 2.56 12.36
CA GLN A 137 13.33 3.83 13.06
C GLN A 137 14.30 4.82 12.43
N VAL A 138 13.96 6.09 12.50
CA VAL A 138 14.82 7.17 12.03
C VAL A 138 15.03 8.16 13.17
N VAL A 139 16.27 8.61 13.31
CA VAL A 139 16.65 9.67 14.23
C VAL A 139 16.70 10.99 13.46
N GLY A 140 15.61 11.76 13.57
CA GLY A 140 15.51 13.16 13.16
C GLY A 140 15.43 14.08 14.38
N ALA A 141 15.66 15.37 14.21
CA ALA A 141 15.72 16.37 15.27
C ALA A 141 14.35 16.83 15.80
N ASN A 142 13.39 15.91 15.93
CA ASN A 142 12.14 16.15 16.67
C ASN A 142 12.29 15.91 18.19
N GLY A 143 13.39 16.41 18.77
CA GLY A 143 13.48 16.65 20.22
C GLY A 143 13.54 15.43 21.15
N ALA A 144 13.86 14.23 20.67
CA ALA A 144 14.21 13.13 21.56
C ALA A 144 15.53 12.50 21.11
N GLU A 145 16.55 12.58 21.98
CA GLU A 145 17.62 11.59 22.00
C GLU A 145 16.95 10.21 22.15
N GLN A 146 16.62 9.57 21.04
CA GLN A 146 16.03 8.24 21.06
C GLN A 146 17.18 7.26 21.24
N THR A 147 17.31 6.74 22.46
CA THR A 147 18.03 5.50 22.71
C THR A 147 17.36 4.43 21.86
N VAL A 148 18.00 4.02 20.77
CA VAL A 148 17.48 2.92 19.96
C VAL A 148 17.46 1.66 20.80
N VAL A 149 16.43 0.85 20.63
CA VAL A 149 16.14 -0.34 21.45
C VAL A 149 17.17 -1.48 21.28
N SER A 150 18.12 -1.34 20.35
CA SER A 150 19.35 -2.14 20.37
C SER A 150 20.10 -1.79 21.65
N GLY A 151 20.37 -2.76 22.54
CA GLY A 151 21.11 -2.59 23.80
C GLY A 151 22.56 -2.06 23.70
N SER A 152 22.87 -1.30 22.66
CA SER A 152 24.02 -0.44 22.47
C SER A 152 23.72 0.96 23.04
N MET A 153 24.59 1.47 23.90
CA MET A 153 24.56 2.85 24.42
C MET A 153 24.99 3.90 23.37
N GLU A 154 25.09 3.55 22.09
CA GLU A 154 25.52 4.49 21.06
C GLU A 154 24.41 5.48 20.71
N VAL A 155 24.62 6.74 21.09
CA VAL A 155 23.79 7.88 20.70
C VAL A 155 23.92 8.04 19.18
N LEU A 156 22.83 7.74 18.47
CA LEU A 156 22.78 7.94 17.03
C LEU A 156 22.75 9.42 16.71
N ARG A 157 23.53 9.80 15.69
CA ARG A 157 23.56 11.16 15.17
C ARG A 157 22.23 11.49 14.47
N PRO A 158 21.82 12.76 14.45
CA PRO A 158 20.72 13.19 13.58
C PRO A 158 20.99 12.75 12.14
N CYS A 159 19.93 12.40 11.42
CA CYS A 159 19.98 11.90 10.05
C CYS A 159 20.45 10.44 9.88
N TRP A 160 20.12 9.59 10.84
CA TRP A 160 20.45 8.16 10.79
C TRP A 160 19.18 7.29 10.84
N ALA A 161 19.15 6.25 10.01
CA ALA A 161 18.12 5.22 10.05
C ALA A 161 18.69 3.93 10.64
N VAL A 162 17.88 3.21 11.42
CA VAL A 162 18.20 1.89 11.96
C VAL A 162 17.06 0.95 11.71
N ALA A 163 17.38 -0.22 11.15
CA ALA A 163 16.46 -1.32 11.00
C ALA A 163 16.83 -2.43 11.99
N THR A 164 15.84 -2.95 12.70
CA THR A 164 15.96 -4.03 13.68
C THR A 164 14.97 -5.14 13.36
N SER A 165 15.30 -6.38 13.67
CA SER A 165 14.39 -7.52 13.48
C SER A 165 13.91 -8.11 14.81
N GLY A 166 12.65 -8.53 14.83
CA GLY A 166 11.99 -9.19 15.94
C GLY A 166 11.16 -8.27 16.83
N VAL A 167 10.08 -8.82 17.39
CA VAL A 167 9.27 -8.18 18.45
C VAL A 167 9.19 -9.16 19.64
N PRO A 168 9.94 -8.95 20.74
CA PRO A 168 10.90 -7.87 20.98
C PRO A 168 12.16 -7.97 20.09
N VAL A 169 12.89 -6.86 19.96
CA VAL A 169 14.10 -6.73 19.11
C VAL A 169 15.13 -7.80 19.46
N ARG A 170 15.63 -8.51 18.45
CA ARG A 170 16.63 -9.58 18.58
C ARG A 170 17.94 -9.24 17.91
N GLU A 171 17.87 -8.55 16.78
CA GLU A 171 19.03 -8.23 15.97
C GLU A 171 18.86 -6.88 15.28
N GLN A 172 19.99 -6.27 14.92
CA GLN A 172 20.03 -5.08 14.09
C GLN A 172 20.34 -5.51 12.65
N LEU A 173 19.45 -5.20 11.73
CA LEU A 173 19.61 -5.49 10.31
C LEU A 173 20.60 -4.51 9.69
N PHE A 174 20.39 -3.21 9.86
CA PHE A 174 21.32 -2.20 9.36
C PHE A 174 21.20 -0.86 10.07
N ASN A 175 22.22 -0.03 9.89
CA ASN A 175 22.18 1.39 10.18
C ASN A 175 22.80 2.19 9.02
N ALA A 176 22.25 3.34 8.68
CA ALA A 176 22.71 4.13 7.54
C ALA A 176 22.38 5.62 7.69
N SER A 177 23.23 6.48 7.10
CA SER A 177 22.93 7.91 6.95
C SER A 177 21.87 8.12 5.88
N ILE A 178 20.78 8.84 6.18
CA ILE A 178 19.75 9.15 5.18
C ILE A 178 19.97 10.51 4.49
N CYS A 179 20.83 11.36 5.06
CA CYS A 179 21.31 12.61 4.44
C CYS A 179 22.36 12.32 3.38
N ARG A 180 22.56 13.28 2.46
CA ARG A 180 23.54 13.24 1.35
C ARG A 180 24.68 12.25 1.51
N HIS A 181 24.65 11.23 0.66
CA HIS A 181 25.72 10.27 0.52
C HIS A 181 26.90 10.91 -0.24
N SER A 182 28.01 11.19 0.45
CA SER A 182 29.28 11.50 -0.24
C SER A 182 29.98 10.18 -0.59
N PRO A 183 30.29 9.90 -1.87
CA PRO A 183 30.91 8.65 -2.29
C PRO A 183 32.33 8.45 -1.72
N PHE A 184 32.94 9.49 -1.16
CA PHE A 184 34.19 9.40 -0.41
C PHE A 184 33.90 9.33 1.09
N ASN A 185 33.49 8.16 1.57
CA ASN A 185 33.44 7.81 3.00
C ASN A 185 34.86 7.65 3.60
N LEU A 186 35.79 8.57 3.32
CA LEU A 186 37.14 8.57 3.87
C LEU A 186 37.27 9.40 5.16
N PHE A 187 36.24 10.16 5.52
CA PHE A 187 36.21 10.94 6.75
C PHE A 187 34.87 10.75 7.45
N GLN A 188 34.89 10.08 8.62
CA GLN A 188 33.87 10.24 9.64
C GLN A 188 33.65 11.75 9.81
N HIS A 189 32.48 12.26 9.41
CA HIS A 189 32.16 13.69 9.52
C HIS A 189 32.16 14.10 10.99
N GLY A 190 33.33 14.51 11.47
CA GLY A 190 33.60 14.97 12.82
C GLY A 190 34.61 16.11 12.85
N GLU A 191 35.45 16.30 11.83
CA GLU A 191 36.42 17.39 11.80
C GLU A 191 36.54 17.94 10.36
N PHE A 192 36.63 19.27 10.22
CA PHE A 192 36.71 20.05 8.97
C PHE A 192 35.39 20.38 8.24
N SER A 193 34.63 21.31 8.82
CA SER A 193 33.88 22.31 8.03
C SER A 193 33.90 23.68 8.74
N ARG A 194 35.10 24.17 9.07
CA ARG A 194 35.34 25.61 9.25
C ARG A 194 35.75 26.17 7.87
N GLY A 195 34.76 26.52 7.05
CA GLY A 195 34.99 27.10 5.73
C GLY A 195 33.69 27.60 5.09
N PHE A 196 33.47 28.92 5.17
CA PHE A 196 32.49 29.75 4.44
C PHE A 196 31.03 29.25 4.33
N GLY A 197 30.19 29.70 5.27
CA GLY A 197 28.86 30.25 4.93
C GLY A 197 27.61 29.49 5.36
N HIS A 198 27.65 28.17 5.58
CA HIS A 198 26.47 27.43 6.05
C HIS A 198 26.86 26.39 7.09
N THR A 199 26.64 26.71 8.36
CA THR A 199 26.61 25.71 9.44
C THR A 199 25.45 24.76 9.13
N PHE A 200 25.75 23.47 8.90
CA PHE A 200 24.73 22.44 8.79
C PHE A 200 24.01 22.31 10.13
N ASP A 201 22.89 22.99 10.27
CA ASP A 201 22.10 22.92 11.50
C ASP A 201 21.29 21.62 11.51
N ALA A 202 21.93 20.55 12.00
CA ALA A 202 21.32 19.24 12.14
C ALA A 202 20.14 19.22 13.15
N THR A 203 19.96 20.29 13.92
CA THR A 203 18.87 20.44 14.91
C THR A 203 17.51 20.74 14.28
N SER A 204 17.47 21.04 12.97
CA SER A 204 16.25 21.36 12.21
C SER A 204 15.75 20.24 11.29
N LEU A 205 16.40 19.07 11.33
CA LEU A 205 16.11 17.99 10.39
C LEU A 205 14.87 17.22 10.81
N GLU A 206 13.81 17.29 10.01
CA GLU A 206 12.64 16.43 10.13
C GLU A 206 12.67 15.34 9.06
N VAL A 207 12.11 14.18 9.39
CA VAL A 207 12.03 13.04 8.48
C VAL A 207 10.61 12.49 8.52
N ALA A 208 10.01 12.26 7.35
CA ALA A 208 8.72 11.60 7.25
C ALA A 208 8.83 10.11 7.62
N THR A 209 7.72 9.52 8.06
CA THR A 209 7.69 8.10 8.40
C THR A 209 8.08 7.23 7.19
N PRO A 210 9.06 6.32 7.32
CA PRO A 210 9.55 5.53 6.21
C PRO A 210 8.49 4.62 5.60
N ILE A 211 8.67 4.28 4.33
CA ILE A 211 7.80 3.34 3.61
C ILE A 211 8.59 2.18 3.03
N LEU A 212 7.91 1.06 2.80
CA LEU A 212 8.44 -0.08 2.07
C LEU A 212 7.92 -0.05 0.63
N ILE A 213 8.83 -0.12 -0.34
CA ILE A 213 8.51 -0.35 -1.75
C ILE A 213 8.89 -1.78 -2.10
N PRO A 214 7.94 -2.63 -2.56
CA PRO A 214 8.23 -4.01 -2.92
C PRO A 214 9.35 -4.10 -3.97
N ARG A 215 10.35 -4.93 -3.70
CA ARG A 215 11.41 -5.24 -4.66
C ARG A 215 11.06 -6.53 -5.38
N ASN A 216 11.26 -6.54 -6.70
CA ASN A 216 11.19 -7.77 -7.48
C ASN A 216 12.59 -8.34 -7.65
N ASP A 217 12.94 -9.31 -6.81
CA ASP A 217 14.19 -10.07 -6.86
C ASP A 217 14.05 -11.40 -7.65
N GLY A 218 12.91 -11.61 -8.31
CA GLY A 218 12.57 -12.86 -8.98
C GLY A 218 12.00 -13.95 -8.06
N HIS A 219 11.97 -13.71 -6.74
CA HIS A 219 11.34 -14.59 -5.77
C HIS A 219 9.92 -14.12 -5.41
N ARG A 220 9.08 -15.07 -5.00
CA ARG A 220 7.71 -14.77 -4.55
C ARG A 220 7.72 -14.48 -3.06
N HIS A 221 7.76 -13.20 -2.74
CA HIS A 221 7.55 -12.70 -1.38
C HIS A 221 6.07 -12.52 -1.08
N ARG A 222 5.70 -12.49 0.21
CA ARG A 222 4.34 -12.12 0.60
C ARG A 222 4.11 -10.64 0.26
N LYS A 223 2.86 -10.26 0.01
CA LYS A 223 2.54 -8.84 -0.22
C LYS A 223 2.93 -8.03 1.02
N GLY A 224 3.74 -6.99 0.83
CA GLY A 224 4.22 -6.13 1.92
C GLY A 224 5.39 -6.73 2.72
N SER A 225 6.07 -7.75 2.18
CA SER A 225 7.36 -8.23 2.66
C SER A 225 8.41 -8.13 1.55
N HIS A 226 9.68 -8.01 1.93
CA HIS A 226 10.84 -7.88 1.05
C HIS A 226 10.79 -6.65 0.15
N GLY A 227 11.61 -5.64 0.45
CA GLY A 227 11.61 -4.43 -0.34
C GLY A 227 12.62 -3.38 0.08
N ASP A 228 12.53 -2.26 -0.63
CA ASP A 228 13.37 -1.10 -0.40
C ASP A 228 12.71 -0.18 0.61
N VAL A 229 13.48 0.26 1.59
CA VAL A 229 13.02 1.23 2.56
C VAL A 229 13.35 2.62 2.03
N ILE A 230 12.32 3.44 1.90
CA ILE A 230 12.41 4.81 1.38
C ILE A 230 12.28 5.80 2.53
N PHE A 231 13.14 6.81 2.50
CA PHE A 231 13.19 7.90 3.47
C PHE A 231 12.99 9.23 2.75
N LEU A 232 12.30 10.17 3.40
CA LEU A 232 12.11 11.54 2.91
C LEU A 232 12.46 12.51 4.04
N THR A 233 13.40 13.42 3.78
CA THR A 233 13.77 14.49 4.71
C THR A 233 13.08 15.80 4.36
N ASN A 234 13.00 16.71 5.32
CA ASN A 234 12.42 18.05 5.14
C ASN A 234 13.17 18.95 4.14
N ARG A 235 14.36 18.51 3.74
CA ARG A 235 15.17 19.12 2.67
C ARG A 235 14.82 18.59 1.28
N GLY A 236 13.79 17.76 1.15
CA GLY A 236 13.35 17.16 -0.11
C GLY A 236 14.26 16.04 -0.61
N GLU A 237 15.16 15.53 0.25
CA GLU A 237 16.03 14.39 -0.10
C GLU A 237 15.25 13.09 0.07
N VAL A 238 15.11 12.34 -1.03
CA VAL A 238 14.51 11.00 -1.03
C VAL A 238 15.61 9.97 -1.22
N THR A 239 15.75 9.06 -0.26
CA THR A 239 16.82 8.06 -0.22
C THR A 239 16.24 6.66 -0.17
N SER A 240 16.80 5.75 -0.97
CA SER A 240 16.42 4.33 -0.99
C SER A 240 17.55 3.43 -0.50
N TYR A 241 17.20 2.59 0.47
CA TYR A 241 18.06 1.53 0.98
C TYR A 241 17.40 0.17 0.84
N SER A 242 18.22 -0.86 0.64
CA SER A 242 17.79 -2.25 0.72
C SER A 242 18.58 -3.01 1.78
N PRO A 243 17.99 -4.02 2.43
CA PRO A 243 18.74 -4.89 3.32
C PRO A 243 19.80 -5.67 2.53
N GLY A 244 20.97 -5.86 3.12
CA GLY A 244 22.06 -6.63 2.53
C GLY A 244 21.69 -8.11 2.31
N LEU A 245 22.44 -8.77 1.42
CA LEU A 245 22.24 -10.19 1.01
C LEU A 245 22.16 -11.20 2.17
N HIS A 246 22.73 -10.88 3.34
CA HIS A 246 22.73 -11.75 4.51
C HIS A 246 21.84 -11.21 5.64
N GLY A 247 20.92 -10.28 5.36
CA GLY A 247 20.13 -9.59 6.37
C GLY A 247 20.91 -8.54 7.17
N HIS A 248 22.21 -8.39 6.91
CA HIS A 248 23.08 -7.43 7.59
C HIS A 248 23.61 -6.37 6.63
N GLY A 249 23.59 -5.11 7.08
CA GLY A 249 24.08 -3.94 6.34
C GLY A 249 23.03 -3.32 5.43
N ALA A 250 23.22 -2.03 5.13
CA ALA A 250 22.37 -1.28 4.23
C ALA A 250 23.05 -1.15 2.86
N LEU A 251 22.38 -1.62 1.81
CA LEU A 251 22.79 -1.37 0.44
C LEU A 251 22.11 -0.09 -0.05
N TRP A 252 22.91 0.95 -0.29
CA TRP A 252 22.43 2.19 -0.90
C TRP A 252 22.05 1.94 -2.36
N ASN A 253 20.81 2.26 -2.73
CA ASN A 253 20.33 2.09 -4.11
C ASN A 253 20.47 3.40 -4.89
N TRP A 254 19.86 4.47 -4.37
CA TRP A 254 19.82 5.77 -5.00
C TRP A 254 19.40 6.85 -4.00
N GLN A 255 19.69 8.11 -4.34
CA GLN A 255 19.21 9.29 -3.65
C GLN A 255 18.92 10.39 -4.67
N ILE A 256 17.79 11.07 -4.52
CA ILE A 256 17.37 12.17 -5.38
C ILE A 256 16.92 13.37 -4.53
N LEU A 257 17.24 14.58 -4.99
CA LEU A 257 16.74 15.82 -4.42
C LEU A 257 15.48 16.24 -5.16
N THR A 258 14.42 16.54 -4.43
CA THR A 258 13.10 16.91 -4.94
C THR A 258 12.62 18.21 -4.30
N GLY A 259 11.58 18.83 -4.85
CA GLY A 259 10.94 20.00 -4.25
C GLY A 259 9.97 19.69 -3.10
N ALA A 260 9.84 18.42 -2.69
CA ALA A 260 9.02 18.02 -1.55
C ALA A 260 9.69 18.41 -0.19
N THR A 261 9.93 19.70 0.00
CA THR A 261 10.53 20.30 1.21
C THR A 261 9.48 20.73 2.21
N TRP A 262 9.81 20.84 3.49
CA TRP A 262 8.93 21.50 4.47
C TRP A 262 9.73 22.04 5.65
N SER A 263 9.10 22.87 6.48
CA SER A 263 9.67 23.32 7.75
C SER A 263 8.55 23.55 8.76
N ASN A 264 8.67 22.93 9.93
CA ASN A 264 7.81 23.23 11.09
C ASN A 264 8.54 24.04 12.16
N LEU A 265 9.67 24.66 11.82
CA LEU A 265 10.40 25.50 12.75
C LEU A 265 9.56 26.73 13.15
N PRO A 266 9.49 27.07 14.45
CA PRO A 266 8.77 28.25 14.91
C PRO A 266 9.40 29.51 14.30
N SER A 267 8.60 30.32 13.63
CA SER A 267 9.05 31.58 13.05
C SER A 267 9.51 32.55 14.15
N PRO A 268 10.71 33.17 14.04
CA PRO A 268 11.25 34.08 15.08
C PRO A 268 10.37 35.30 15.39
N ALA A 269 9.42 35.63 14.52
CA ALA A 269 8.63 36.86 14.58
C ALA A 269 7.32 36.78 15.38
N GLY A 270 6.99 35.65 16.01
CA GLY A 270 5.74 35.51 16.77
C GLY A 270 4.46 35.68 15.94
N MET A 271 4.57 35.77 14.61
CA MET A 271 3.44 35.70 13.68
C MET A 271 3.02 34.24 13.55
N MET A 272 2.18 33.79 14.48
CA MET A 272 1.46 32.52 14.37
C MET A 272 0.43 32.65 13.26
N GLU A 273 0.58 31.88 12.17
CA GLU A 273 -0.54 31.33 11.39
C GLU A 273 -0.12 30.35 10.27
N ALA A 274 1.17 30.04 10.08
CA ALA A 274 1.54 28.87 9.30
C ALA A 274 1.30 27.62 10.16
N GLY A 275 0.15 26.96 9.97
CA GLY A 275 -0.14 25.67 10.60
C GLY A 275 0.96 24.65 10.32
N THR A 276 1.09 23.64 11.19
CA THR A 276 2.09 22.57 11.03
C THR A 276 1.91 21.86 9.69
N VAL A 277 2.94 21.87 8.86
CA VAL A 277 3.00 21.16 7.59
C VAL A 277 3.06 19.66 7.84
N VAL A 278 2.23 18.94 7.10
CA VAL A 278 2.15 17.48 7.15
C VAL A 278 2.77 16.89 5.90
N PRO A 279 4.05 16.47 5.95
CA PRO A 279 4.67 15.85 4.79
C PRO A 279 4.01 14.51 4.48
N THR A 280 4.03 14.13 3.21
CA THR A 280 3.56 12.80 2.78
C THR A 280 4.73 12.01 2.24
N LEU A 281 4.92 10.78 2.73
CA LEU A 281 5.70 9.77 2.06
C LEU A 281 4.85 8.50 1.99
N LYS A 282 4.47 8.06 0.79
CA LYS A 282 3.50 6.97 0.63
C LYS A 282 3.80 6.11 -0.59
N ALA A 283 3.67 4.79 -0.41
CA ALA A 283 3.60 3.84 -1.51
C ALA A 283 2.17 3.80 -2.06
N PHE A 284 1.99 4.02 -3.36
CA PHE A 284 0.67 3.98 -3.99
C PHE A 284 0.72 3.44 -5.43
N PRO A 285 -0.29 2.67 -5.88
CA PRO A 285 -0.40 2.25 -7.27
C PRO A 285 -1.03 3.36 -8.14
N LEU A 286 -0.74 3.42 -9.44
CA LEU A 286 -1.45 4.33 -10.37
C LEU A 286 -2.83 3.82 -10.79
N ARG A 287 -3.07 2.51 -10.63
CA ARG A 287 -4.33 1.88 -11.00
C ARG A 287 -4.88 1.13 -9.80
N VAL A 288 -6.19 1.13 -9.68
CA VAL A 288 -6.86 0.34 -8.65
C VAL A 288 -6.51 -1.14 -8.90
N HIS A 289 -5.90 -1.80 -7.91
CA HIS A 289 -5.39 -3.18 -7.96
C HIS A 289 -4.08 -3.41 -8.74
N ASP A 290 -3.32 -2.38 -9.08
CA ASP A 290 -1.96 -2.60 -9.59
C ASP A 290 -1.07 -3.26 -8.52
N SER A 291 -0.13 -4.09 -8.98
CA SER A 291 0.93 -4.65 -8.14
C SER A 291 2.14 -3.72 -8.05
N GLN A 292 2.31 -2.84 -9.03
CA GLN A 292 3.42 -1.90 -9.03
C GLN A 292 3.05 -0.66 -8.23
N GLU A 293 3.79 -0.44 -7.14
CA GLU A 293 3.66 0.74 -6.29
C GLU A 293 4.73 1.77 -6.67
N LEU A 294 4.36 3.03 -6.62
CA LEU A 294 5.23 4.20 -6.79
C LEU A 294 5.33 4.96 -5.49
N ILE A 295 6.25 5.92 -5.47
CA ILE A 295 6.54 6.74 -4.30
C ILE A 295 5.89 8.11 -4.51
N LEU A 296 4.94 8.46 -3.65
CA LEU A 296 4.43 9.82 -3.51
C LEU A 296 5.18 10.49 -2.37
N ALA A 297 5.89 11.58 -2.66
CA ALA A 297 6.52 12.45 -1.68
C ALA A 297 5.92 13.85 -1.78
N ALA A 298 5.45 14.44 -0.68
CA ALA A 298 4.87 15.78 -0.68
C ALA A 298 5.40 16.62 0.48
N GLY A 299 5.75 17.87 0.13
CA GLY A 299 6.20 18.91 1.05
C GLY A 299 5.14 19.99 1.24
N ASP A 300 5.58 21.22 1.46
CA ASP A 300 4.74 22.41 1.65
C ASP A 300 4.22 23.03 0.35
N GLN A 301 5.02 23.00 -0.71
CA GLN A 301 4.71 23.65 -2.00
C GLN A 301 4.63 22.67 -3.17
N GLU A 302 5.28 21.52 -3.08
CA GLU A 302 5.31 20.54 -4.18
C GLU A 302 5.07 19.12 -3.68
N ALA A 303 4.36 18.35 -4.50
CA ALA A 303 4.31 16.90 -4.42
C ALA A 303 4.96 16.29 -5.67
N VAL A 304 5.73 15.23 -5.49
CA VAL A 304 6.44 14.52 -6.54
C VAL A 304 6.08 13.05 -6.53
N VAL A 305 6.01 12.46 -7.72
CA VAL A 305 5.83 11.02 -7.92
C VAL A 305 7.13 10.46 -8.48
N LEU A 306 7.70 9.47 -7.78
CA LEU A 306 8.93 8.81 -8.17
C LEU A 306 8.69 7.34 -8.52
N SER A 307 9.47 6.83 -9.47
CA SER A 307 9.55 5.40 -9.70
C SER A 307 10.29 4.69 -8.56
N PRO A 308 10.09 3.38 -8.36
CA PRO A 308 10.90 2.58 -7.44
C PRO A 308 12.42 2.67 -7.71
N GLY A 309 12.82 2.98 -8.95
CA GLY A 309 14.21 3.14 -9.35
C GLY A 309 14.78 4.54 -9.12
N GLY A 310 14.04 5.47 -8.51
CA GLY A 310 14.53 6.81 -8.18
C GLY A 310 14.41 7.84 -9.30
N SER A 311 13.60 7.57 -10.34
CA SER A 311 13.34 8.55 -11.40
C SER A 311 12.12 9.41 -11.08
N LEU A 312 12.23 10.73 -11.23
CA LEU A 312 11.10 11.66 -11.17
C LEU A 312 10.15 11.43 -12.35
N LEU A 313 8.86 11.18 -12.07
CA LEU A 313 7.84 10.93 -13.09
C LEU A 313 6.95 12.14 -13.32
N THR A 314 6.55 12.82 -12.24
CA THR A 314 5.74 14.04 -12.31
C THR A 314 5.88 14.85 -11.02
N THR A 315 5.62 16.14 -11.14
CA THR A 315 5.57 17.13 -10.06
C THR A 315 4.20 17.79 -10.10
N ILE A 316 3.65 18.06 -8.92
CA ILE A 316 2.34 18.65 -8.68
C ILE A 316 2.57 19.85 -7.76
N ASP A 317 2.26 21.04 -8.27
CA ASP A 317 2.32 22.26 -7.47
C ASP A 317 1.15 22.31 -6.49
N LEU A 318 1.45 22.46 -5.21
CA LEU A 318 0.46 22.52 -4.14
C LEU A 318 0.06 23.98 -3.89
N PRO A 319 -1.25 24.30 -3.87
CA PRO A 319 -1.71 25.69 -3.74
C PRO A 319 -1.50 26.30 -2.35
N ALA A 320 -1.26 25.48 -1.32
CA ALA A 320 -0.94 25.87 0.05
C ALA A 320 -0.29 24.67 0.77
N PRO A 321 0.22 24.80 2.01
CA PRO A 321 0.78 23.65 2.73
C PRO A 321 -0.27 22.60 3.17
N PRO A 322 0.04 21.29 3.07
CA PRO A 322 -0.83 20.22 3.57
C PRO A 322 -1.01 20.28 5.08
N THR A 323 -2.26 20.17 5.51
CA THR A 323 -2.64 19.93 6.91
C THR A 323 -2.79 18.44 7.23
N HIS A 324 -2.84 17.60 6.21
CA HIS A 324 -2.99 16.15 6.29
C HIS A 324 -2.13 15.49 5.21
N ALA A 325 -1.74 14.23 5.43
CA ALA A 325 -1.07 13.46 4.39
C ALA A 325 -2.00 13.29 3.18
N LEU A 326 -1.44 13.36 1.97
CA LEU A 326 -2.22 13.22 0.73
C LEU A 326 -2.92 11.86 0.71
N VAL A 327 -4.22 11.90 0.43
CA VAL A 327 -5.04 10.70 0.33
C VAL A 327 -5.06 10.25 -1.13
N SER A 328 -4.84 8.96 -1.35
CA SER A 328 -4.75 8.36 -2.68
C SER A 328 -5.92 7.39 -2.85
N GLU A 329 -6.95 7.80 -3.58
CA GLU A 329 -8.18 7.03 -3.79
C GLU A 329 -8.78 7.38 -5.15
N ASP A 330 -9.49 6.43 -5.76
CA ASP A 330 -10.21 6.63 -7.02
C ASP A 330 -11.57 7.29 -6.75
N PHE A 331 -11.58 8.62 -6.60
CA PHE A 331 -12.83 9.37 -6.35
C PHE A 331 -13.58 9.69 -7.64
N SER A 332 -12.92 9.65 -8.80
CA SER A 332 -13.55 9.81 -10.11
C SER A 332 -14.19 8.52 -10.63
N ASN A 333 -13.84 7.37 -10.03
CA ASN A 333 -14.30 6.03 -10.36
C ASN A 333 -13.95 5.63 -11.82
N ASP A 334 -12.76 6.01 -12.28
CA ASP A 334 -12.23 5.69 -13.61
C ASP A 334 -11.18 4.55 -13.60
N GLY A 335 -10.87 4.02 -12.42
CA GLY A 335 -9.89 2.96 -12.19
C GLY A 335 -8.45 3.46 -12.08
N LEU A 336 -8.22 4.77 -12.06
CA LEU A 336 -6.95 5.42 -11.75
C LEU A 336 -6.95 5.95 -10.31
N THR A 337 -5.75 6.11 -9.76
CA THR A 337 -5.61 6.63 -8.41
C THR A 337 -5.56 8.15 -8.47
N ASP A 338 -6.59 8.80 -7.95
CA ASP A 338 -6.63 10.23 -7.79
C ASP A 338 -6.02 10.65 -6.44
N LEU A 339 -5.65 11.93 -6.31
CA LEU A 339 -5.09 12.48 -5.08
C LEU A 339 -6.02 13.53 -4.49
N ILE A 340 -6.31 13.39 -3.20
CA ILE A 340 -7.05 14.37 -2.41
C ILE A 340 -6.06 15.08 -1.49
N PHE A 341 -6.12 16.39 -1.53
CA PHE A 341 -5.21 17.31 -0.87
C PHE A 341 -5.99 18.23 0.07
N VAL A 342 -5.62 18.27 1.35
CA VAL A 342 -6.36 19.01 2.39
C VAL A 342 -5.47 20.10 2.99
N THR A 343 -5.93 21.34 2.90
CA THR A 343 -5.25 22.54 3.43
C THR A 343 -6.11 23.20 4.50
N SER A 344 -5.59 24.25 5.13
CA SER A 344 -6.38 25.12 6.01
C SER A 344 -7.46 25.91 5.25
N SER A 345 -7.28 26.13 3.95
CA SER A 345 -8.18 26.91 3.10
C SER A 345 -9.25 26.08 2.38
N GLY A 346 -9.05 24.77 2.21
CA GLY A 346 -10.01 23.92 1.51
C GLY A 346 -9.50 22.51 1.19
N VAL A 347 -10.26 21.83 0.34
CA VAL A 347 -9.93 20.47 -0.15
C VAL A 347 -9.82 20.53 -1.67
N TYR A 348 -8.72 20.02 -2.21
CA TYR A 348 -8.42 19.97 -3.64
C TYR A 348 -8.35 18.51 -4.09
N GLY A 349 -8.84 18.23 -5.31
CA GLY A 349 -8.76 16.92 -5.94
C GLY A 349 -7.95 17.00 -7.22
N PHE A 350 -6.90 16.19 -7.31
CA PHE A 350 -6.09 16.02 -8.51
C PHE A 350 -6.46 14.71 -9.19
N VAL A 351 -7.02 14.80 -10.38
CA VAL A 351 -7.43 13.63 -11.17
C VAL A 351 -6.30 13.19 -12.06
N GLN A 352 -5.98 11.89 -12.03
CA GLN A 352 -4.98 11.33 -12.92
C GLN A 352 -5.52 11.25 -14.35
N THR A 353 -4.84 11.86 -15.32
CA THR A 353 -5.22 11.77 -16.73
C THR A 353 -4.24 10.90 -17.52
N ARG A 354 -4.76 10.08 -18.44
CA ARG A 354 -3.92 9.36 -19.41
C ARG A 354 -3.79 10.20 -20.66
N GLN A 355 -2.57 10.61 -20.98
CA GLN A 355 -2.26 11.17 -22.29
C GLN A 355 -1.68 10.05 -23.18
N PRO A 356 -2.48 9.43 -24.06
CA PRO A 356 -1.94 8.46 -25.00
C PRO A 356 -0.88 9.13 -25.86
N GLY A 357 0.31 8.52 -25.93
CA GLY A 357 1.45 9.10 -26.63
C GLY A 357 1.15 9.36 -28.11
N ALA A 358 1.03 10.63 -28.47
CA ALA A 358 0.73 11.06 -29.84
C ALA A 358 1.80 10.59 -30.85
N LEU A 359 3.02 10.29 -30.40
CA LEU A 359 4.15 9.86 -31.24
C LEU A 359 3.91 8.49 -31.90
N PHE A 360 3.37 7.51 -31.18
CA PHE A 360 3.10 6.19 -31.78
C PHE A 360 1.93 6.25 -32.77
N PHE A 361 0.93 7.08 -32.47
CA PHE A 361 -0.18 7.31 -33.37
C PHE A 361 0.26 8.08 -34.62
N SER A 362 1.05 9.15 -34.47
CA SER A 362 1.53 9.96 -35.60
C SER A 362 2.49 9.19 -36.50
N THR A 363 3.38 8.37 -35.93
CA THR A 363 4.26 7.49 -36.71
C THR A 363 3.47 6.45 -37.49
N LEU A 364 2.48 5.80 -36.88
CA LEU A 364 1.65 4.80 -37.56
C LEU A 364 0.84 5.43 -38.69
N VAL A 365 0.23 6.61 -38.46
CA VAL A 365 -0.47 7.39 -39.50
C VAL A 365 0.50 7.81 -40.60
N GLY A 366 1.70 8.26 -40.26
CA GLY A 366 2.75 8.59 -41.22
C GLY A 366 3.15 7.40 -42.10
N CYS A 367 3.38 6.23 -41.50
CA CYS A 367 3.64 4.99 -42.23
C CYS A 367 2.48 4.62 -43.16
N LEU A 368 1.24 4.78 -42.70
CA LEU A 368 0.05 4.47 -43.49
C LEU A 368 -0.12 5.40 -44.70
N ILE A 369 0.19 6.69 -44.54
CA ILE A 369 0.19 7.67 -45.65
C ILE A 369 1.26 7.31 -46.68
N ILE A 370 2.46 6.91 -46.25
CA ILE A 370 3.53 6.47 -47.16
C ILE A 370 3.09 5.23 -47.96
N VAL A 371 2.50 4.24 -47.29
CA VAL A 371 2.00 3.02 -47.96
C VAL A 371 0.89 3.36 -48.96
N MET A 372 -0.06 4.23 -48.59
CA MET A 372 -1.11 4.70 -49.50
C MET A 372 -0.51 5.43 -50.71
N GLY A 373 0.51 6.26 -50.52
CA GLY A 373 1.23 6.94 -51.59
C GLY A 373 1.92 5.97 -52.55
N VAL A 374 2.62 4.96 -52.03
CA VAL A 374 3.27 3.91 -52.83
C VAL A 374 2.24 3.11 -53.62
N LEU A 375 1.13 2.73 -53.00
CA LEU A 375 0.03 2.00 -53.67
C LEU A 375 -0.60 2.85 -54.78
N PHE A 376 -0.85 4.13 -54.52
CA PHE A 376 -1.41 5.06 -55.51
C PHE A 376 -0.49 5.23 -56.72
N VAL A 377 0.82 5.46 -56.49
CA VAL A 377 1.81 5.58 -57.56
C VAL A 377 1.94 4.26 -58.34
N SER A 378 1.98 3.11 -57.65
CA SER A 378 2.02 1.81 -58.29
C SER A 378 0.78 1.53 -59.14
N GLN A 379 -0.42 1.87 -58.66
CA GLN A 379 -1.66 1.74 -59.43
C GLN A 379 -1.67 2.68 -60.64
N TYR A 380 -1.22 3.93 -60.48
CA TYR A 380 -1.15 4.90 -61.57
C TYR A 380 -0.17 4.47 -62.68
N LEU A 381 1.02 3.99 -62.31
CA LEU A 381 2.03 3.49 -63.25
C LEU A 381 1.62 2.17 -63.91
N ASN A 382 0.87 1.30 -63.22
CA ASN A 382 0.35 0.07 -63.81
C ASN A 382 -0.90 0.31 -64.67
N SER A 383 -1.69 1.35 -64.39
CA SER A 383 -2.86 1.72 -65.20
C SER A 383 -2.50 2.29 -66.57
N THR A 384 -1.32 2.90 -66.72
CA THR A 384 -0.85 3.43 -68.02
C THR A 384 -0.35 2.34 -68.98
N LYS A 385 -0.27 1.08 -68.54
CA LYS A 385 0.07 -0.10 -69.38
C LYS A 385 -1.16 -0.93 -69.82
N GLY A 386 -2.31 -0.27 -70.01
CA GLY A 386 -3.53 -0.89 -70.57
C GLY A 386 -3.49 -1.07 -72.10
N LYS A 387 -3.09 -2.26 -72.55
CA LYS A 387 -3.25 -2.96 -73.86
C LYS A 387 -3.60 -2.16 -75.17
N PRO A 388 -2.86 -2.37 -76.28
CA PRO A 388 -3.28 -1.92 -77.61
C PRO A 388 -4.49 -2.73 -78.13
N ARG A 389 -5.41 -2.02 -78.80
CA ARG A 389 -6.61 -2.54 -79.46
C ARG A 389 -6.18 -3.39 -80.66
N ALA A 390 -6.45 -4.70 -80.66
CA ALA A 390 -6.25 -5.54 -81.84
C ALA A 390 -7.31 -5.19 -82.90
N THR A 391 -6.86 -4.61 -84.01
CA THR A 391 -7.64 -4.41 -85.23
C THR A 391 -7.82 -5.77 -85.92
N TYR A 392 -9.07 -6.17 -86.12
CA TYR A 392 -9.46 -7.27 -87.01
C TYR A 392 -9.14 -6.88 -88.45
N GLY A 393 -8.25 -7.63 -89.10
CA GLY A 393 -8.07 -7.61 -90.55
C GLY A 393 -9.02 -8.58 -91.22
N GLN A 394 -9.84 -8.06 -92.13
CA GLN A 394 -10.67 -8.81 -93.08
C GLN A 394 -10.19 -8.44 -94.50
N TRP A 395 -9.83 -9.47 -95.26
CA TRP A 395 -9.55 -9.56 -96.71
C TRP A 395 -8.31 -8.85 -97.27
#